data_AF-A0A2H5WMI2-F1
#
_entry.id   AF-A0A2H5WMI2-F1
#
_cell.length_a   1.000
_cell.length_b   1.000
_cell.length_c   1.000
_cell.angle_alpha   90.00
_cell.angle_beta   90.00
_cell.angle_gamma   90.00
#
_symmetry.space_group_name_H-M   'P 1'
#
loop_
_entity.id
_entity.type
_entity.pdbx_description
1 polymer ?
#
loop_
_entity_poly.entity_id
_entity_poly.type
_entity_poly.pdbx_seq_one_letter_code
_entity_poly.pdbx_strand_id
1 'polypeptide(L)'
;MRIQYTVLILIVWMMLQTPQTRLASRSEAVDSLFVLLKPGQVYTLRFDKPLPVSGKSESERPPYREWGAGYVEFIEVNPRFIRFRTLTLEEALKEVERTNAKIKKWGGEPVNPDSVRSEYEGGSPFNLVYYLWSPPQGNRPAVNKDLLLVSFSIETPQRLTVAHKKRVGTKGLEIKPMLNRTGARLFLIPEGKGSALYIVPSNKRYSP
;
A
#
# COMPACT_ATOMS: atom_id res chain seq x y z
N MET A 1 4.08 -9.73 -84.98
CA MET A 1 4.23 -9.89 -83.51
C MET A 1 3.62 -8.65 -82.87
N ARG A 2 2.34 -8.58 -82.48
CA ARG A 2 1.61 -9.23 -81.37
C ARG A 2 2.32 -9.16 -80.01
N ILE A 3 1.51 -8.79 -79.00
CA ILE A 3 1.67 -8.84 -77.54
C ILE A 3 2.12 -7.50 -76.92
N GLN A 4 1.51 -6.91 -75.89
CA GLN A 4 0.21 -7.00 -75.19
C GLN A 4 0.19 -5.76 -74.28
N TYR A 5 -0.99 -5.19 -74.04
CA TYR A 5 -1.20 -4.21 -72.97
C TYR A 5 -1.09 -4.90 -71.61
N THR A 6 -0.37 -4.32 -70.65
CA THR A 6 -0.66 -4.54 -69.24
C THR A 6 -0.39 -3.26 -68.45
N VAL A 7 -1.50 -2.62 -68.11
CA VAL A 7 -1.62 -1.62 -67.05
C VAL A 7 -1.27 -2.32 -65.73
N LEU A 8 -0.29 -1.80 -64.98
CA LEU A 8 -0.16 -2.12 -63.56
C LEU A 8 -0.23 -0.81 -62.77
N ILE A 9 -1.43 -0.58 -62.22
CA ILE A 9 -1.70 0.38 -61.17
C ILE A 9 -0.97 -0.13 -59.92
N LEU A 10 -0.04 0.66 -59.38
CA LEU A 10 0.54 0.39 -58.06
C LEU A 10 0.08 1.47 -57.10
N ILE A 11 -0.84 1.03 -56.24
CA ILE A 11 -1.52 1.78 -55.20
C ILE A 11 -0.50 2.18 -54.11
N VAL A 12 -0.48 3.47 -53.82
CA VAL A 12 -0.15 4.18 -52.57
C VAL A 12 0.21 3.28 -51.38
N TRP A 13 1.42 3.46 -50.84
CA TRP A 13 1.66 3.36 -49.39
C TRP A 13 2.41 4.62 -48.94
N MET A 14 1.67 5.54 -48.34
CA MET A 14 2.20 6.68 -47.58
C MET A 14 3.14 6.14 -46.50
N MET A 15 4.44 6.42 -46.63
CA MET A 15 5.36 6.40 -45.50
C MET A 15 5.13 7.68 -44.68
N LEU A 16 4.01 7.71 -43.95
CA LEU A 16 3.83 8.56 -42.78
C LEU A 16 4.76 8.01 -41.69
N GLN A 17 6.04 8.38 -41.73
CA GLN A 17 6.93 8.22 -40.59
C GLN A 17 6.49 9.21 -39.51
N THR A 18 5.51 8.79 -38.72
CA THR A 18 5.32 9.33 -37.37
C THR A 18 6.23 8.55 -36.44
N PRO A 19 7.33 9.12 -35.92
CA PRO A 19 7.84 8.64 -34.65
C PRO A 19 6.80 9.01 -33.59
N GLN A 20 5.91 8.07 -33.29
CA GLN A 20 5.14 8.09 -32.05
C GLN A 20 6.13 8.20 -30.88
N THR A 21 6.00 9.34 -30.19
CA THR A 21 6.16 9.51 -28.75
C THR A 21 6.38 8.23 -27.94
N ARG A 22 7.38 8.25 -27.05
CA ARG A 22 7.17 8.38 -25.60
C ARG A 22 8.51 8.23 -24.89
N LEU A 23 9.04 9.35 -24.40
CA LEU A 23 9.80 9.37 -23.16
C LEU A 23 9.00 8.55 -22.14
N ALA A 24 9.58 7.46 -21.65
CA ALA A 24 9.04 6.73 -20.52
C ALA A 24 8.88 7.74 -19.37
N SER A 25 7.64 8.17 -19.09
CA SER A 25 7.39 9.00 -17.92
C SER A 25 7.89 8.20 -16.73
N ARG A 26 8.90 8.71 -16.01
CA ARG A 26 9.23 8.21 -14.67
C ARG A 26 7.89 8.10 -13.93
N SER A 27 7.50 6.88 -13.52
CA SER A 27 6.26 6.69 -12.77
C SER A 27 6.37 7.56 -11.53
N GLU A 28 5.61 8.65 -11.50
CA GLU A 28 5.60 9.55 -10.36
C GLU A 28 5.14 8.80 -9.11
N ALA A 29 5.84 9.02 -8.01
CA ALA A 29 5.54 8.43 -6.71
C ALA A 29 4.26 9.05 -6.14
N VAL A 30 3.38 8.20 -5.61
CA VAL A 30 2.02 8.57 -5.18
C VAL A 30 1.95 8.59 -3.66
N ASP A 31 1.33 9.59 -3.05
CA ASP A 31 1.14 9.59 -1.60
C ASP A 31 0.32 8.37 -1.18
N SER A 32 0.81 7.63 -0.18
CA SER A 32 0.25 6.33 0.19
C SER A 32 -1.23 6.41 0.55
N LEU A 33 -1.63 7.53 1.18
CA LEU A 33 -3.01 7.79 1.60
C LEU A 33 -4.00 7.81 0.43
N PHE A 34 -3.54 8.16 -0.77
CA PHE A 34 -4.40 8.22 -1.95
C PHE A 34 -4.52 6.88 -2.68
N VAL A 35 -3.78 5.86 -2.25
CA VAL A 35 -3.89 4.52 -2.84
C VAL A 35 -4.99 3.76 -2.14
N LEU A 36 -5.98 3.31 -2.91
CA LEU A 36 -7.10 2.50 -2.44
C LEU A 36 -6.71 1.01 -2.48
N LEU A 37 -6.80 0.35 -1.33
CA LEU A 37 -6.55 -1.07 -1.20
C LEU A 37 -7.87 -1.82 -1.02
N LYS A 38 -8.07 -2.82 -1.87
CA LYS A 38 -9.21 -3.71 -1.85
C LYS A 38 -9.24 -4.56 -0.58
N PRO A 39 -10.37 -4.61 0.16
CA PRO A 39 -10.57 -5.52 1.29
C PRO A 39 -10.24 -6.97 0.98
N GLY A 40 -9.62 -7.67 1.93
CA GLY A 40 -9.25 -9.09 1.80
C GLY A 40 -8.10 -9.39 0.84
N GLN A 41 -7.58 -8.40 0.10
CA GLN A 41 -6.50 -8.62 -0.88
C GLN A 41 -5.12 -8.59 -0.22
N VAL A 42 -4.20 -9.37 -0.80
CA VAL A 42 -2.79 -9.42 -0.40
C VAL A 42 -1.95 -8.43 -1.20
N TYR A 43 -1.04 -7.76 -0.51
CA TYR A 43 -0.09 -6.82 -1.09
C TYR A 43 1.31 -7.10 -0.57
N THR A 44 2.30 -6.89 -1.45
CA THR A 44 3.70 -6.79 -1.07
C THR A 44 4.11 -5.32 -1.05
N LEU A 45 4.61 -4.83 0.08
CA LEU A 45 5.32 -3.56 0.18
C LEU A 45 6.83 -3.84 0.19
N ARG A 46 7.49 -3.48 -0.89
CA ARG A 46 8.93 -3.73 -1.11
C ARG A 46 9.76 -2.47 -0.84
N PHE A 47 10.96 -2.68 -0.36
CA PHE A 47 11.92 -1.62 -0.03
C PHE A 47 13.11 -1.65 -1.00
N ASP A 48 13.63 -0.48 -1.37
CA ASP A 48 14.87 -0.39 -2.17
C ASP A 48 16.11 -0.85 -1.39
N LYS A 49 16.15 -0.57 -0.09
CA LYS A 49 17.18 -0.99 0.86
C LYS A 49 16.57 -1.76 2.03
N PRO A 50 17.35 -2.63 2.70
CA PRO A 50 16.81 -3.40 3.82
C PRO A 50 16.37 -2.51 4.99
N LEU A 51 15.23 -2.83 5.59
CA LEU A 51 14.75 -2.33 6.87
C LEU A 51 14.91 -3.47 7.90
N PRO A 52 15.92 -3.44 8.78
CA PRO A 52 16.16 -4.55 9.70
C PRO A 52 14.95 -4.84 10.59
N VAL A 53 14.65 -6.12 10.83
CA VAL A 53 13.54 -6.53 11.69
C VAL A 53 14.11 -7.44 12.77
N SER A 54 13.77 -7.11 14.01
CA SER A 54 14.21 -7.84 15.20
C SER A 54 13.44 -9.15 15.39
N GLY A 55 13.94 -10.03 16.25
CA GLY A 55 13.35 -11.35 16.51
C GLY A 55 13.92 -12.47 15.64
N LYS A 56 15.10 -12.24 15.03
CA LYS A 56 15.81 -13.27 14.25
C LYS A 56 16.83 -14.06 15.08
N SER A 57 17.16 -13.60 16.27
CA SER A 57 18.05 -14.28 17.22
C SER A 57 17.55 -14.07 18.64
N GLU A 58 17.58 -15.13 19.45
CA GLU A 58 17.28 -15.07 20.89
C GLU A 58 18.26 -14.17 21.67
N SER A 59 19.42 -13.85 21.09
CA SER A 59 20.44 -12.99 21.70
C SER A 59 20.26 -11.50 21.41
N GLU A 60 19.27 -11.13 20.61
CA GLU A 60 19.08 -9.74 20.19
C GLU A 60 18.67 -8.84 21.36
N ARG A 61 19.41 -7.74 21.53
CA ARG A 61 19.17 -6.76 22.60
C ARG A 61 18.40 -5.56 22.06
N PRO A 62 17.56 -4.91 22.90
CA PRO A 62 16.87 -3.68 22.50
C PRO A 62 17.85 -2.55 22.16
N PRO A 63 17.44 -1.55 21.34
CA PRO A 63 16.09 -1.36 20.81
C PRO A 63 15.72 -2.32 19.67
N TYR A 64 14.53 -2.89 19.76
CA TYR A 64 13.96 -3.79 18.76
C TYR A 64 13.35 -2.99 17.61
N ARG A 65 13.39 -3.55 16.40
CA ARG A 65 12.80 -2.99 15.18
C ARG A 65 11.65 -3.85 14.72
N GLU A 66 10.45 -3.31 14.78
CA GLU A 66 9.23 -4.08 14.57
C GLU A 66 8.26 -3.36 13.65
N TRP A 67 7.31 -4.15 13.13
CA TRP A 67 6.19 -3.65 12.35
C TRP A 67 4.90 -3.78 13.16
N GLY A 68 4.13 -2.70 13.20
CA GLY A 68 2.79 -2.63 13.73
C GLY A 68 1.79 -2.40 12.60
N ALA A 69 0.59 -2.93 12.77
CA ALA A 69 -0.49 -2.85 11.81
C ALA A 69 -1.80 -2.51 12.50
N GLY A 70 -2.62 -1.68 11.84
CA GLY A 70 -4.06 -1.63 12.06
C GLY A 70 -4.78 -2.16 10.83
N TYR A 71 -5.84 -2.94 11.00
CA TYR A 71 -6.71 -3.46 9.93
C TYR A 71 -6.01 -4.25 8.83
N VAL A 72 -4.82 -4.80 9.09
CA VAL A 72 -4.15 -5.75 8.21
C VAL A 72 -3.58 -6.93 9.00
N GLU A 73 -3.46 -8.05 8.33
CA GLU A 73 -2.75 -9.23 8.79
C GLU A 73 -1.39 -9.32 8.10
N PHE A 74 -0.30 -9.36 8.86
CA PHE A 74 1.02 -9.63 8.29
C PHE A 74 1.15 -11.11 7.95
N ILE A 75 1.41 -11.41 6.67
CA ILE A 75 1.69 -12.76 6.17
C ILE A 75 3.19 -13.05 6.29
N GLU A 76 4.02 -12.07 5.93
CA GLU A 76 5.47 -12.23 5.96
C GLU A 76 6.14 -10.89 6.23
N VAL A 77 7.12 -10.89 7.13
CA VAL A 77 7.93 -9.70 7.45
C VAL A 77 9.39 -10.02 7.18
N ASN A 78 9.94 -9.37 6.15
CA ASN A 78 11.31 -9.55 5.69
C ASN A 78 12.04 -8.19 5.66
N PRO A 79 13.36 -8.13 5.87
CA PRO A 79 14.08 -6.88 5.73
C PRO A 79 13.93 -6.19 4.37
N ARG A 80 13.61 -6.93 3.30
CA ARG A 80 13.44 -6.35 1.94
C ARG A 80 11.99 -6.06 1.58
N PHE A 81 11.02 -6.62 2.30
CA PHE A 81 9.61 -6.43 2.01
C PHE A 81 8.72 -6.87 3.18
N ILE A 82 7.49 -6.39 3.19
CA ILE A 82 6.41 -6.97 4.00
C ILE A 82 5.30 -7.44 3.07
N ARG A 83 4.73 -8.61 3.36
CA ARG A 83 3.51 -9.11 2.74
C ARG A 83 2.40 -9.02 3.76
N PHE A 84 1.30 -8.39 3.39
CA PHE A 84 0.17 -8.20 4.27
C PHE A 84 -1.13 -8.37 3.50
N ARG A 85 -2.17 -8.78 4.22
CA ARG A 85 -3.54 -8.86 3.73
C ARG A 85 -4.36 -7.81 4.43
N THR A 86 -5.07 -6.99 3.67
CA THR A 86 -6.07 -6.09 4.27
C THR A 86 -7.21 -6.91 4.84
N LEU A 87 -7.66 -6.57 6.05
CA LEU A 87 -8.84 -7.21 6.62
C LEU A 87 -10.10 -6.77 5.87
N THR A 88 -11.12 -7.62 5.90
CA THR A 88 -12.50 -7.22 5.56
C THR A 88 -13.16 -6.52 6.75
N LEU A 89 -14.29 -5.85 6.53
CA LEU A 89 -15.07 -5.24 7.62
C LEU A 89 -15.46 -6.27 8.69
N GLU A 90 -15.90 -7.46 8.28
CA GLU A 90 -16.26 -8.53 9.22
C GLU A 90 -15.08 -8.94 10.10
N GLU A 91 -13.90 -9.09 9.49
CA GLU A 91 -12.67 -9.45 10.20
C GLU A 91 -12.20 -8.33 11.14
N ALA A 92 -12.30 -7.07 10.71
CA ALA A 92 -11.98 -5.90 11.52
C ALA A 92 -12.90 -5.80 12.75
N LEU A 93 -14.20 -6.01 12.58
CA LEU A 93 -15.16 -6.01 13.68
C LEU A 93 -14.89 -7.17 14.66
N LYS A 94 -14.53 -8.35 14.15
CA LYS A 94 -14.14 -9.49 14.99
C LYS A 94 -12.86 -9.22 15.79
N GLU A 95 -11.92 -8.45 15.24
CA GLU A 95 -10.73 -8.02 15.97
C GLU A 95 -11.07 -7.02 17.07
N VAL A 96 -12.00 -6.10 16.82
CA VAL A 96 -12.54 -5.17 17.84
C VAL A 96 -13.23 -5.94 18.97
N GLU A 97 -14.06 -6.93 18.66
CA GLU A 97 -14.70 -7.78 19.67
C GLU A 97 -13.67 -8.50 20.56
N ARG A 98 -12.64 -9.10 19.95
CA ARG A 98 -11.54 -9.74 20.69
C ARG A 98 -10.78 -8.75 21.55
N THR A 99 -10.55 -7.55 21.05
CA THR A 99 -9.85 -6.47 21.76
C THR A 99 -10.67 -6.00 22.95
N ASN A 100 -11.96 -5.74 22.76
CA ASN A 100 -12.89 -5.36 23.83
C ASN A 100 -13.03 -6.46 24.89
N ALA A 101 -13.04 -7.74 24.49
CA ALA A 101 -13.04 -8.86 25.43
C ALA A 101 -11.76 -8.89 26.30
N LYS A 102 -10.59 -8.57 25.72
CA LYS A 102 -9.34 -8.42 26.48
C LYS A 102 -9.39 -7.19 27.40
N ILE A 103 -9.85 -6.04 26.91
CA ILE A 103 -9.98 -4.80 27.69
C ILE A 103 -10.88 -5.00 28.90
N LYS A 104 -12.01 -5.71 28.74
CA LYS A 104 -12.89 -6.08 29.86
C LYS A 104 -12.16 -6.86 30.96
N LYS A 105 -11.14 -7.63 30.62
CA LYS A 105 -10.33 -8.41 31.56
C LYS A 105 -9.19 -7.61 32.21
N TRP A 106 -8.58 -6.67 31.47
CA TRP A 106 -7.34 -6.01 31.86
C TRP A 106 -7.47 -4.50 32.15
N GLY A 107 -8.65 -3.93 31.96
CA GLY A 107 -8.91 -2.49 32.05
C GLY A 107 -8.59 -1.75 30.75
N GLY A 108 -9.24 -0.60 30.55
CA GLY A 108 -9.11 0.26 29.35
C GLY A 108 -10.47 0.71 28.81
N GLU A 109 -10.44 1.58 27.81
CA GLU A 109 -11.64 2.06 27.13
C GLU A 109 -11.98 1.14 25.94
N PRO A 110 -13.21 0.59 25.87
CA PRO A 110 -13.61 -0.27 24.77
C PRO A 110 -13.71 0.53 23.47
N VAL A 111 -13.31 -0.11 22.37
CA VAL A 111 -13.45 0.45 21.03
C VAL A 111 -14.90 0.29 20.56
N ASN A 112 -15.54 1.36 20.11
CA ASN A 112 -16.91 1.31 19.60
C ASN A 112 -16.96 0.64 18.21
N PRO A 113 -17.64 -0.52 18.04
CA PRO A 113 -17.74 -1.19 16.75
C PRO A 113 -18.44 -0.37 15.66
N ASP A 114 -19.40 0.50 16.02
CA ASP A 114 -20.10 1.34 15.05
C ASP A 114 -19.19 2.45 14.50
N SER A 115 -18.27 2.97 15.32
CA SER A 115 -17.24 3.90 14.85
C SER A 115 -16.35 3.22 13.83
N VAL A 116 -15.90 1.98 14.12
CA VAL A 116 -15.06 1.21 13.21
C VAL A 116 -15.77 0.91 11.90
N ARG A 117 -17.05 0.56 11.95
CA ARG A 117 -17.86 0.37 10.74
C ARG A 117 -17.94 1.64 9.91
N SER A 118 -18.29 2.77 10.53
CA SER A 118 -18.41 4.06 9.86
C SER A 118 -17.10 4.49 9.21
N GLU A 119 -15.98 4.35 9.93
CA GLU A 119 -14.64 4.64 9.41
C GLU A 119 -14.28 3.75 8.22
N TYR A 120 -14.53 2.44 8.34
CA TYR A 120 -14.23 1.48 7.29
C TYR A 120 -15.03 1.77 6.01
N GLU A 121 -16.34 1.97 6.14
CA GLU A 121 -17.25 2.29 5.04
C GLU A 121 -16.95 3.67 4.41
N GLY A 122 -16.48 4.63 5.22
CA GLY A 122 -15.96 5.93 4.77
C GLY A 122 -14.59 5.86 4.07
N GLY A 123 -13.94 4.70 4.08
CA GLY A 123 -12.61 4.50 3.53
C GLY A 123 -11.51 5.20 4.34
N SER A 124 -11.69 5.27 5.67
CA SER A 124 -10.70 5.75 6.62
C SER A 124 -9.38 5.00 6.42
N PRO A 125 -8.23 5.69 6.51
CA PRO A 125 -6.96 5.05 6.28
C PRO A 125 -6.58 4.11 7.42
N PHE A 126 -5.89 3.04 7.05
CA PHE A 126 -5.18 2.19 8.01
C PHE A 126 -3.67 2.37 7.87
N ASN A 127 -2.95 2.02 8.94
CA ASN A 127 -1.54 2.34 9.10
C ASN A 127 -0.68 1.08 9.18
N LEU A 128 0.44 1.10 8.47
CA LEU A 128 1.60 0.24 8.70
C LEU A 128 2.69 1.10 9.32
N VAL A 129 3.14 0.70 10.51
CA VAL A 129 4.11 1.46 11.29
C VAL A 129 5.36 0.61 11.47
N TYR A 130 6.51 1.14 11.06
CA TYR A 130 7.80 0.56 11.42
C TYR A 130 8.42 1.43 12.52
N TYR A 131 8.74 0.81 13.66
CA TYR A 131 9.14 1.55 14.86
C TYR A 131 10.33 0.90 15.56
N LEU A 132 11.04 1.71 16.35
CA LEU A 132 12.00 1.25 17.34
C LEU A 132 11.30 1.15 18.69
N TRP A 133 11.38 0.00 19.32
CA TRP A 133 10.86 -0.23 20.67
C TRP A 133 11.98 -0.52 21.65
N SER A 134 11.97 0.17 22.79
CA SER A 134 12.80 -0.16 23.95
C SER A 134 11.89 -0.55 25.12
N PRO A 135 12.10 -1.73 25.74
CA PRO A 135 11.37 -2.11 26.93
C PRO A 135 11.65 -1.14 28.08
N PRO A 136 10.79 -1.10 29.12
CA PRO A 136 11.03 -0.27 30.29
C PRO A 136 12.35 -0.66 30.97
N GLN A 137 13.09 0.34 31.46
CA GLN A 137 14.36 0.15 32.15
C GLN A 137 14.35 0.84 33.51
N GLY A 138 14.24 0.06 34.59
CA GLY A 138 14.08 0.58 35.95
C GLY A 138 12.83 1.47 36.05
N ASN A 139 13.03 2.75 36.38
CA ASN A 139 11.94 3.74 36.49
C ASN A 139 11.61 4.43 35.14
N ARG A 140 12.22 4.04 34.03
CA ARG A 140 11.93 4.62 32.71
C ARG A 140 10.85 3.80 32.01
N PRO A 141 9.77 4.43 31.50
CA PRO A 141 8.73 3.73 30.74
C PRO A 141 9.29 3.19 29.42
N ALA A 142 8.55 2.29 28.78
CA ALA A 142 8.86 1.85 27.43
C ALA A 142 8.87 3.04 26.46
N VAL A 143 9.76 2.99 25.47
CA VAL A 143 9.88 4.05 24.45
C VAL A 143 9.63 3.46 23.07
N ASN A 144 8.65 4.00 22.37
CA ASN A 144 8.38 3.74 20.96
C ASN A 144 8.78 4.95 20.12
N LYS A 145 9.53 4.70 19.05
CA LYS A 145 9.91 5.74 18.07
C LYS A 145 9.59 5.28 16.67
N ASP A 146 8.58 5.90 16.07
CA ASP A 146 8.20 5.65 14.69
C ASP A 146 9.32 6.07 13.73
N LEU A 147 9.65 5.16 12.81
CA LEU A 147 10.64 5.35 11.77
C LEU A 147 10.02 5.44 10.37
N LEU A 148 8.93 4.72 10.13
CA LEU A 148 8.16 4.75 8.88
C LEU A 148 6.67 4.66 9.22
N LEU A 149 5.85 5.52 8.63
CA LEU A 149 4.39 5.45 8.70
C LEU A 149 3.84 5.44 7.28
N VAL A 150 3.23 4.34 6.90
CA VAL A 150 2.54 4.19 5.61
C VAL A 150 1.06 4.08 5.88
N SER A 151 0.28 5.00 5.34
CA SER A 151 -1.18 5.01 5.50
C SER A 151 -1.84 4.73 4.17
N PHE A 152 -2.80 3.82 4.12
CA PHE A 152 -3.54 3.48 2.91
C PHE A 152 -5.03 3.59 3.14
N SER A 153 -5.78 4.05 2.15
CA SER A 153 -7.24 4.07 2.20
C SER A 153 -7.83 2.74 1.74
N ILE A 154 -9.01 2.41 2.26
CA ILE A 154 -9.76 1.23 1.84
C ILE A 154 -10.54 1.56 0.56
N GLU A 155 -10.58 0.60 -0.37
CA GLU A 155 -11.43 0.67 -1.55
C GLU A 155 -12.90 0.54 -1.15
N THR A 156 -13.68 1.60 -1.39
CA THR A 156 -15.13 1.62 -1.19
C THR A 156 -15.83 2.10 -2.46
N PRO A 157 -17.12 1.77 -2.68
CA PRO A 157 -17.86 2.22 -3.86
C PRO A 157 -17.78 3.73 -4.08
N GLN A 158 -17.92 4.51 -3.00
CA GLN A 158 -17.84 5.96 -3.05
C GLN A 158 -16.44 6.45 -3.46
N ARG A 159 -15.37 5.90 -2.88
CA ARG A 159 -13.99 6.28 -3.21
C ARG A 159 -13.61 5.91 -4.64
N LEU A 160 -14.12 4.78 -5.15
CA LEU A 160 -13.89 4.33 -6.52
C LEU A 160 -14.44 5.30 -7.57
N THR A 161 -15.55 6.00 -7.29
CA THR A 161 -16.14 6.95 -8.25
C THR A 161 -15.21 8.11 -8.63
N VAL A 162 -14.28 8.46 -7.75
CA VAL A 162 -13.33 9.57 -7.94
C VAL A 162 -11.90 9.09 -8.19
N ALA A 163 -11.65 7.79 -8.13
CA ALA A 163 -10.32 7.21 -8.30
C ALA A 163 -10.02 6.90 -9.77
N HIS A 164 -8.75 6.97 -10.14
CA HIS A 164 -8.27 6.51 -11.43
C HIS A 164 -7.54 5.18 -11.29
N LYS A 165 -7.75 4.29 -12.26
CA LYS A 165 -7.08 2.99 -12.31
C LYS A 165 -5.68 3.15 -12.89
N LYS A 166 -4.65 2.80 -12.12
CA LYS A 166 -3.25 2.78 -12.56
C LYS A 166 -2.74 1.35 -12.64
N ARG A 167 -2.24 0.95 -13.81
CA ARG A 167 -1.53 -0.33 -13.95
C ARG A 167 -0.19 -0.25 -13.24
N VAL A 168 0.11 -1.29 -12.49
CA VAL A 168 1.33 -1.47 -11.70
C VAL A 168 2.28 -2.35 -12.50
N GLY A 169 3.46 -1.83 -12.82
CA GLY A 169 4.52 -2.60 -13.46
C GLY A 169 5.18 -3.59 -12.50
N THR A 170 6.10 -4.41 -13.01
CA THR A 170 6.80 -5.45 -12.24
C THR A 170 7.57 -4.92 -11.02
N LYS A 171 7.98 -3.65 -11.04
CA LYS A 171 8.69 -3.00 -9.93
C LYS A 171 7.76 -2.53 -8.80
N GLY A 172 6.44 -2.57 -8.99
CA GLY A 172 5.46 -1.98 -8.07
C GLY A 172 5.19 -0.49 -8.34
N LEU A 173 4.16 0.02 -7.68
CA LEU A 173 3.84 1.44 -7.62
C LEU A 173 4.71 2.07 -6.54
N GLU A 174 5.55 3.04 -6.91
CA GLU A 174 6.28 3.81 -5.90
C GLU A 174 5.30 4.67 -5.09
N ILE A 175 5.39 4.56 -3.77
CA ILE A 175 4.55 5.31 -2.84
C ILE A 175 5.38 6.22 -1.94
N LYS A 176 4.79 7.37 -1.56
CA LYS A 176 5.33 8.27 -0.56
C LYS A 176 4.62 8.01 0.78
N PRO A 177 5.34 7.55 1.81
CA PRO A 177 4.78 7.38 3.15
C PRO A 177 4.50 8.73 3.83
N MET A 178 3.66 8.73 4.87
CA MET A 178 3.37 9.92 5.68
C MET A 178 4.56 10.35 6.55
N LEU A 179 5.35 9.38 7.02
CA LEU A 179 6.60 9.61 7.74
C LEU A 179 7.69 8.68 7.18
N ASN A 180 8.89 9.19 6.90
CA ASN A 180 10.03 8.37 6.49
C ASN A 180 11.36 8.84 7.06
N ARG A 181 11.70 8.35 8.24
CA ARG A 181 13.03 8.54 8.86
C ARG A 181 14.05 7.49 8.40
N THR A 182 13.61 6.46 7.69
CA THR A 182 14.49 5.41 7.16
C THR A 182 15.20 5.84 5.87
N GLY A 183 14.58 6.74 5.11
CA GLY A 183 15.03 7.14 3.77
C GLY A 183 14.97 5.99 2.75
N ALA A 184 14.19 4.94 3.00
CA ALA A 184 13.94 3.88 2.03
C ALA A 184 12.82 4.30 1.06
N ARG A 185 12.95 3.94 -0.21
CA ARG A 185 11.87 4.05 -1.20
C ARG A 185 10.98 2.82 -1.11
N LEU A 186 9.68 3.05 -1.26
CA LEU A 186 8.66 2.04 -1.04
C LEU A 186 7.91 1.75 -2.33
N PHE A 187 7.69 0.47 -2.62
CA PHE A 187 6.98 0.01 -3.80
C PHE A 187 5.87 -0.95 -3.42
N LEU A 188 4.62 -0.56 -3.69
CA LEU A 188 3.44 -1.39 -3.44
C LEU A 188 3.11 -2.25 -4.66
N ILE A 189 2.89 -3.54 -4.43
CA ILE A 189 2.58 -4.52 -5.47
C ILE A 189 1.30 -5.26 -5.04
N PRO A 190 0.19 -5.15 -5.79
CA PRO A 190 -0.98 -6.01 -5.57
C PRO A 190 -0.66 -7.44 -6.00
N GLU A 191 -0.95 -8.41 -5.15
CA GLU A 191 -0.83 -9.83 -5.50
C GLU A 191 -2.14 -10.34 -6.15
N GLY A 192 -2.03 -11.29 -7.07
CA GLY A 192 -3.15 -11.92 -7.77
C GLY A 192 -3.33 -11.49 -9.24
N LYS A 193 -4.50 -11.79 -9.82
CA LYS A 193 -4.79 -11.63 -11.26
C LYS A 193 -4.92 -10.16 -11.73
N GLY A 194 -4.90 -9.21 -10.80
CA GLY A 194 -5.05 -7.78 -11.09
C GLY A 194 -3.81 -6.97 -10.73
N SER A 195 -3.02 -6.59 -11.73
CA SER A 195 -1.85 -5.71 -11.55
C SER A 195 -2.25 -4.22 -11.58
N ALA A 196 -3.36 -3.85 -10.96
CA ALA A 196 -3.84 -2.47 -10.98
C ALA A 196 -4.21 -2.00 -9.58
N LEU A 197 -3.95 -0.73 -9.31
CA LEU A 197 -4.34 -0.03 -8.10
C LEU A 197 -5.24 1.14 -8.48
N TYR A 198 -6.15 1.50 -7.58
CA TYR A 198 -6.98 2.69 -7.71
C TYR A 198 -6.37 3.82 -6.90
N ILE A 199 -6.29 5.00 -7.49
CA ILE A 199 -5.63 6.16 -6.87
C ILE A 199 -6.58 7.35 -6.89
N VAL A 200 -6.77 7.96 -5.73
CA VAL A 200 -7.54 9.20 -5.60
C VAL A 200 -6.66 10.38 -6.02
N PRO A 201 -7.13 11.31 -6.86
CA PRO A 201 -6.36 12.50 -7.22
C PRO A 201 -6.09 13.39 -6.00
N SER A 202 -4.83 13.78 -5.77
CA SER A 202 -4.41 14.66 -4.66
C SER A 202 -4.98 16.08 -4.76
N ASN A 203 -5.44 16.51 -5.94
CA ASN A 203 -5.96 17.86 -6.20
C ASN A 203 -7.37 18.11 -5.64
N LYS A 204 -8.03 17.11 -5.05
CA LYS A 204 -9.25 17.33 -4.29
C LYS A 204 -8.85 17.46 -2.83
N ARG A 205 -8.95 18.68 -2.28
CA ARG A 205 -8.90 18.95 -0.84
C ARG A 205 -9.88 17.99 -0.14
N TYR A 206 -9.37 16.89 0.39
CA TYR A 206 -10.08 16.10 1.38
C TYR A 206 -9.84 16.83 2.70
N SER A 207 -10.79 17.68 3.09
CA SER A 207 -10.99 17.97 4.50
C SER A 207 -11.69 16.74 5.11
N PRO A 208 -11.15 16.15 6.20
CA PRO A 208 -11.85 15.14 6.96
C PRO A 208 -13.18 15.68 7.51
#